data_AF-A0A0B8QD24-F1
#
_entry.id   AF-A0A0B8QD24-F1
#
_cell.length_a   1.000
_cell.length_b   1.000
_cell.length_c   1.000
_cell.angle_alpha   90.00
_cell.angle_beta   90.00
_cell.angle_gamma   90.00
#
_symmetry.space_group_name_H-M   'P 1'
#
loop_
_entity.id
_entity.type
_entity.pdbx_description
1 polymer ?
#
loop_
_entity_poly.entity_id
_entity_poly.type
_entity_poly.pdbx_seq_one_letter_code
_entity_poly.pdbx_strand_id
1 'polypeptide(L)'
;MPIRQGEINRETQHILEQAGLEQPEFRTSVAGEKVWLVDYSDLAQAPDDINEAEILGIVDHHRLGDVMTVNPLEAWIWPVGCSCTVLFNMFQIEGYEIPKSTAVVMLSAILSDTVGFASPTCTQKDKDAVEALAKIAEVEDLDAFIKALLIAKTDIEGYPQLS
;
A
#
# COMPACT_ATOMS: atom_id res chain seq x y z
N MET A 1 -1.09 -9.24 -11.35
CA MET A 1 0.06 -8.31 -11.43
C MET A 1 -0.39 -6.96 -10.89
N PRO A 2 0.40 -6.26 -10.06
CA PRO A 2 0.05 -4.92 -9.59
C PRO A 2 0.12 -3.91 -10.74
N ILE A 3 -0.77 -2.91 -10.70
CA ILE A 3 -0.80 -1.77 -11.63
C ILE A 3 -0.87 -0.47 -10.84
N ARG A 4 -0.45 0.65 -11.45
CA ARG A 4 -0.60 2.00 -10.89
C ARG A 4 -1.43 2.89 -11.80
N GLN A 5 -2.19 3.82 -11.21
CA GLN A 5 -3.09 4.74 -11.92
C GLN A 5 -2.56 6.19 -11.98
N GLY A 6 -1.37 6.43 -11.46
CA GLY A 6 -0.72 7.74 -11.44
C GLY A 6 0.80 7.61 -11.47
N GLU A 7 1.47 8.74 -11.69
CA GLU A 7 2.93 8.83 -11.52
C GLU A 7 3.31 8.58 -10.06
N ILE A 8 4.42 7.87 -9.84
CA ILE A 8 4.91 7.61 -8.50
C ILE A 8 5.58 8.85 -7.92
N ASN A 9 5.38 9.09 -6.62
CA ASN A 9 6.10 10.15 -5.93
C ASN A 9 7.52 9.67 -5.54
N ARG A 10 8.33 10.59 -5.02
CA ARG A 10 9.73 10.31 -4.63
C ARG A 10 9.88 9.32 -3.48
N GLU A 11 8.94 9.34 -2.53
CA GLU A 11 8.91 8.37 -1.44
C GLU A 11 8.72 6.96 -2.02
N THR A 12 7.73 6.75 -2.88
CA THR A 12 7.49 5.46 -3.54
C THR A 12 8.67 5.03 -4.40
N GLN A 13 9.29 5.96 -5.14
CA GLN A 13 10.51 5.68 -5.91
C GLN A 13 11.64 5.18 -5.00
N HIS A 14 11.91 5.88 -3.90
CA HIS A 14 12.91 5.50 -2.92
C HIS A 14 12.66 4.10 -2.35
N ILE A 15 11.40 3.79 -2.02
CA ILE A 15 10.99 2.47 -1.52
C ILE A 15 11.26 1.38 -2.55
N LEU A 16 10.88 1.58 -3.81
CA LEU A 16 11.08 0.61 -4.89
C LEU A 16 12.57 0.36 -5.16
N GLU A 17 13.39 1.42 -5.15
CA GLU A 17 14.85 1.31 -5.29
C GLU A 17 15.47 0.51 -4.14
N GLN A 18 15.06 0.78 -2.89
CA GLN A 18 15.51 0.01 -1.72
C GLN A 18 15.07 -1.46 -1.78
N ALA A 19 13.86 -1.73 -2.29
CA ALA A 19 13.34 -3.08 -2.45
C ALA A 19 13.93 -3.82 -3.66
N GLY A 20 14.63 -3.13 -4.57
CA GLY A 20 15.12 -3.69 -5.82
C GLY A 20 13.98 -4.11 -6.76
N LEU A 21 12.86 -3.39 -6.74
CA LEU A 21 11.66 -3.68 -7.54
C LEU A 21 11.46 -2.64 -8.63
N GLU A 22 10.92 -3.09 -9.76
CA GLU A 22 10.45 -2.20 -10.81
C GLU A 22 9.10 -1.57 -10.40
N GLN A 23 8.86 -0.35 -10.89
CA GLN A 23 7.55 0.27 -10.73
C GLN A 23 6.45 -0.59 -11.40
N PRO A 24 5.25 -0.68 -10.79
CA PRO A 24 4.11 -1.31 -11.45
C PRO A 24 3.80 -0.64 -12.79
N GLU A 25 3.19 -1.43 -13.69
CA GLU A 25 2.72 -0.94 -14.98
C GLU A 25 1.76 0.25 -14.78
N PHE A 26 2.00 1.34 -15.49
CA PHE A 26 1.05 2.44 -15.57
C PHE A 26 -0.13 2.03 -16.45
N ARG A 27 -1.33 2.02 -15.87
CA ARG A 27 -2.53 1.61 -16.57
C ARG A 27 -3.72 2.43 -16.11
N THR A 28 -4.48 2.95 -17.08
CA THR A 28 -5.67 3.77 -16.86
C THR A 28 -6.98 3.05 -17.19
N SER A 29 -6.92 1.87 -17.81
CA SER A 29 -8.09 1.10 -18.23
C SER A 29 -8.03 -0.32 -17.66
N VAL A 30 -9.15 -0.80 -17.14
CA VAL A 30 -9.34 -2.15 -16.59
C VAL A 30 -10.62 -2.82 -17.11
N ALA A 31 -11.28 -2.27 -18.13
CA ALA A 31 -12.47 -2.86 -18.73
C ALA A 31 -12.27 -4.33 -19.13
N GLY A 32 -13.19 -5.20 -18.71
CA GLY A 32 -13.16 -6.64 -18.96
C GLY A 32 -12.15 -7.43 -18.11
N GLU A 33 -11.38 -6.79 -17.24
CA GLU A 33 -10.41 -7.44 -16.36
C GLU A 33 -11.03 -7.91 -15.05
N LYS A 34 -10.32 -8.80 -14.36
CA LYS A 34 -10.62 -9.17 -12.97
C LYS A 34 -9.67 -8.44 -12.03
N VAL A 35 -10.20 -7.68 -11.09
CA VAL A 35 -9.41 -6.75 -10.28
C VAL A 35 -9.61 -6.94 -8.79
N TRP A 36 -8.58 -6.59 -8.04
CA TRP A 36 -8.63 -6.37 -6.59
C TRP A 36 -8.36 -4.89 -6.34
N LEU A 37 -9.15 -4.27 -5.47
CA LEU A 37 -8.93 -2.90 -5.01
C LEU A 37 -8.06 -2.94 -3.76
N VAL A 38 -7.06 -2.07 -3.69
CA VAL A 38 -6.17 -1.96 -2.53
C VAL A 38 -6.13 -0.50 -2.11
N ASP A 39 -6.36 -0.25 -0.83
CA ASP A 39 -6.29 1.07 -0.18
C ASP A 39 -7.42 2.05 -0.52
N TYR A 40 -8.46 1.59 -1.23
CA TYR A 40 -9.66 2.36 -1.46
C TYR A 40 -10.89 1.49 -1.72
N SER A 41 -12.05 2.07 -1.43
CA SER A 41 -13.37 1.51 -1.73
C SER A 41 -14.36 2.57 -2.24
N ASP A 42 -13.88 3.78 -2.53
CA ASP A 42 -14.62 4.86 -3.19
C ASP A 42 -14.28 4.84 -4.70
N LEU A 43 -15.28 4.64 -5.56
CA LEU A 43 -15.11 4.48 -7.00
C LEU A 43 -14.61 5.75 -7.68
N ALA A 44 -14.71 6.93 -7.05
CA ALA A 44 -14.10 8.15 -7.57
C ALA A 44 -12.56 8.09 -7.59
N GLN A 45 -11.96 7.13 -6.87
CA GLN A 45 -10.51 6.87 -6.88
C GLN A 45 -10.10 5.75 -7.85
N ALA A 46 -11.07 5.07 -8.47
CA ALA A 46 -10.82 3.96 -9.38
C ALA A 46 -10.61 4.44 -10.84
N PRO A 47 -10.19 3.56 -11.76
CA PRO A 47 -10.17 3.87 -13.19
C PRO A 47 -11.58 4.22 -13.70
N ASP A 48 -11.66 5.09 -14.70
CA ASP A 48 -12.93 5.56 -15.27
C ASP A 48 -13.84 4.40 -15.74
N ASP A 49 -13.23 3.30 -16.19
CA ASP A 49 -13.90 2.10 -16.70
C ASP A 49 -14.04 0.96 -15.66
N ILE A 50 -13.88 1.25 -14.36
CA ILE A 50 -13.97 0.23 -13.30
C ILE A 50 -15.29 -0.55 -13.31
N ASN A 51 -16.38 0.08 -13.74
CA ASN A 51 -17.71 -0.55 -13.82
C ASN A 51 -17.80 -1.62 -14.93
N GLU A 52 -16.82 -1.65 -15.84
CA GLU A 52 -16.68 -2.67 -16.88
C GLU A 52 -15.76 -3.83 -16.46
N ALA A 53 -15.15 -3.74 -15.27
CA ALA A 53 -14.32 -4.80 -14.68
C ALA A 53 -15.11 -5.68 -13.70
N GLU A 54 -14.58 -6.87 -13.41
CA GLU A 54 -15.06 -7.72 -12.32
C GLU A 54 -14.20 -7.51 -11.07
N ILE A 55 -14.75 -6.83 -10.06
CA ILE A 55 -14.10 -6.67 -8.76
C ILE A 55 -14.23 -7.98 -7.96
N LEU A 56 -13.11 -8.65 -7.74
CA LEU A 56 -13.02 -9.90 -6.99
C LEU A 56 -12.81 -9.69 -5.50
N GLY A 57 -12.16 -8.58 -5.12
CA GLY A 57 -11.94 -8.30 -3.72
C GLY A 57 -11.41 -6.91 -3.40
N ILE A 58 -11.39 -6.59 -2.10
CA ILE A 58 -10.96 -5.31 -1.53
C ILE A 58 -10.06 -5.59 -0.33
N VAL A 59 -8.92 -4.90 -0.26
CA VAL A 59 -8.10 -4.78 0.95
C VAL A 59 -7.94 -3.30 1.27
N ASP A 60 -8.50 -2.84 2.39
CA ASP A 60 -8.59 -1.42 2.71
C ASP A 60 -8.49 -1.18 4.23
N HIS A 61 -8.22 0.05 4.62
CA HIS A 61 -8.22 0.49 6.01
C HIS A 61 -9.05 1.77 6.24
N HIS A 62 -9.64 2.32 5.18
CA HIS A 62 -10.53 3.47 5.24
C HIS A 62 -11.95 3.08 5.69
N ARG A 63 -12.81 4.10 5.79
CA ARG A 63 -14.27 3.85 5.82
C ARG A 63 -14.68 3.16 4.51
N LEU A 64 -15.65 2.27 4.57
CA LEU A 64 -16.25 1.69 3.37
C LEU A 64 -16.87 2.80 2.49
N GLY A 65 -16.46 2.85 1.22
CA GLY A 65 -16.94 3.79 0.21
C GLY A 65 -18.24 3.34 -0.49
N ASP A 66 -18.34 3.64 -1.79
CA ASP A 66 -19.54 3.43 -2.62
C ASP A 66 -19.40 2.27 -3.62
N VAL A 67 -18.32 1.49 -3.53
CA VAL A 67 -18.13 0.27 -4.33
C VAL A 67 -19.30 -0.70 -4.15
N MET A 68 -19.80 -1.19 -5.27
CA MET A 68 -20.84 -2.21 -5.34
C MET A 68 -20.45 -3.25 -6.38
N THR A 69 -20.79 -4.52 -6.12
CA THR A 69 -20.55 -5.63 -7.05
C THR A 69 -21.84 -6.40 -7.28
N VAL A 70 -21.98 -6.99 -8.47
CA VAL A 70 -23.08 -7.91 -8.79
C VAL A 70 -22.82 -9.30 -8.21
N ASN A 71 -21.56 -9.76 -8.31
CA ASN A 71 -21.11 -11.03 -7.78
C ASN A 71 -20.57 -10.86 -6.35
N PRO A 72 -20.62 -11.90 -5.50
CA PRO A 72 -19.92 -11.89 -4.23
C PRO A 72 -18.43 -11.57 -4.41
N LEU A 73 -17.89 -10.73 -3.54
CA LEU A 73 -16.46 -10.40 -3.47
C LEU A 73 -15.88 -10.78 -2.10
N GLU A 74 -14.56 -10.83 -2.02
CA GLU A 74 -13.83 -10.93 -0.75
C GLU A 74 -13.45 -9.53 -0.23
N ALA A 75 -13.65 -9.24 1.05
CA ALA A 75 -13.36 -7.91 1.60
C ALA A 75 -12.64 -7.99 2.94
N TRP A 76 -11.43 -7.43 2.99
CA TRP A 76 -10.60 -7.31 4.18
C TRP A 76 -10.42 -5.83 4.52
N ILE A 77 -11.33 -5.32 5.37
CA ILE A 77 -11.35 -3.90 5.75
C ILE A 77 -11.22 -3.78 7.26
N TRP A 78 -10.05 -3.34 7.74
CA TRP A 78 -9.75 -3.30 9.17
C TRP A 78 -9.47 -1.86 9.62
N PRO A 79 -9.87 -1.45 10.83
CA PRO A 79 -9.58 -0.13 11.37
C PRO A 79 -8.12 -0.05 11.87
N VAL A 80 -7.16 -0.08 10.94
CA VAL A 80 -5.71 -0.02 11.19
C VAL A 80 -5.08 1.15 10.44
N GLY A 81 -3.79 1.41 10.69
CA GLY A 81 -3.08 2.55 10.12
C GLY A 81 -2.72 2.42 8.65
N CYS A 82 -2.69 1.20 8.09
CA CYS A 82 -2.26 0.96 6.70
C CYS A 82 -2.85 -0.34 6.12
N SER A 83 -3.19 -0.35 4.83
CA SER A 83 -3.63 -1.56 4.10
C SER A 83 -2.57 -2.68 4.08
N CYS A 84 -1.27 -2.36 4.12
CA CYS A 84 -0.21 -3.36 4.23
C CYS A 84 -0.20 -4.10 5.58
N THR A 85 -0.75 -3.52 6.65
CA THR A 85 -0.99 -4.23 7.91
C THR A 85 -2.05 -5.32 7.72
N VAL A 86 -3.09 -5.05 6.92
CA VAL A 86 -4.12 -6.04 6.58
C VAL A 86 -3.51 -7.15 5.73
N LEU A 87 -2.77 -6.81 4.67
CA LEU A 87 -2.07 -7.79 3.83
C LEU A 87 -1.10 -8.66 4.64
N PHE A 88 -0.32 -8.07 5.54
CA PHE A 88 0.57 -8.83 6.43
C PHE A 88 -0.21 -9.90 7.20
N ASN A 89 -1.35 -9.53 7.80
CA ASN A 89 -2.17 -10.49 8.53
C ASN A 89 -2.80 -11.54 7.61
N MET A 90 -3.17 -11.20 6.36
CA MET A 90 -3.63 -12.19 5.38
C MET A 90 -2.54 -13.22 5.06
N PHE A 91 -1.30 -12.80 4.83
CA PHE A 91 -0.16 -13.73 4.64
C PHE A 91 0.00 -14.67 5.84
N GLN A 92 -0.13 -14.15 7.07
CA GLN A 92 -0.04 -14.98 8.27
C GLN A 92 -1.21 -15.98 8.41
N ILE A 93 -2.43 -15.55 8.11
CA ILE A 93 -3.64 -16.40 8.19
C ILE A 93 -3.58 -17.53 7.16
N GLU A 94 -3.18 -17.21 5.93
CA GLU A 94 -3.09 -18.16 4.83
C GLU A 94 -1.79 -19.00 4.85
N GLY A 95 -0.84 -18.66 5.73
CA GLY A 95 0.41 -19.40 5.90
C GLY A 95 1.40 -19.24 4.74
N TYR A 96 1.35 -18.12 4.02
CA TYR A 96 2.30 -17.81 2.95
C TYR A 96 3.52 -17.05 3.47
N GLU A 97 4.69 -17.37 2.93
CA GLU A 97 5.92 -16.62 3.19
C GLU A 97 5.91 -15.28 2.46
N ILE A 98 6.41 -14.23 3.12
CA ILE A 98 6.59 -12.90 2.54
C ILE A 98 8.04 -12.80 2.04
N PRO A 99 8.29 -12.62 0.72
CA PRO A 99 9.65 -12.39 0.21
C PRO A 99 10.27 -11.11 0.79
N LYS A 100 11.60 -11.08 0.93
CA LYS A 100 12.34 -9.94 1.50
C LYS A 100 12.00 -8.59 0.82
N SER A 101 12.00 -8.54 -0.51
CA SER A 101 11.67 -7.30 -1.26
C SER A 101 10.23 -6.84 -1.00
N THR A 102 9.28 -7.78 -0.96
CA THR A 102 7.89 -7.49 -0.56
C THR A 102 7.81 -6.98 0.87
N ALA A 103 8.58 -7.56 1.80
CA ALA A 103 8.62 -7.11 3.18
C ALA A 103 9.15 -5.67 3.32
N VAL A 104 10.17 -5.28 2.52
CA VAL A 104 10.66 -3.89 2.45
C VAL A 104 9.55 -2.94 2.03
N VAL A 105 8.78 -3.28 0.98
CA VAL A 105 7.66 -2.43 0.51
C VAL A 105 6.57 -2.33 1.56
N MET A 106 6.14 -3.45 2.13
CA MET A 106 5.07 -3.49 3.14
C MET A 106 5.48 -2.72 4.41
N LEU A 107 6.70 -2.91 4.89
CA LEU A 107 7.28 -2.16 6.01
C LEU A 107 7.22 -0.66 5.74
N SER A 108 7.68 -0.25 4.55
CA SER A 108 7.74 1.16 4.17
C SER A 108 6.36 1.79 4.05
N ALA A 109 5.38 1.06 3.48
CA ALA A 109 4.01 1.54 3.37
C ALA A 109 3.39 1.80 4.75
N ILE A 110 3.55 0.86 5.69
CA ILE A 110 3.02 1.04 7.05
C ILE A 110 3.68 2.23 7.74
N LEU A 111 4.99 2.40 7.60
CA LEU A 111 5.72 3.54 8.18
C LEU A 111 5.33 4.88 7.51
N SER A 112 5.00 4.87 6.22
CA SER A 112 4.55 6.05 5.48
C SER A 112 3.18 6.53 5.96
N ASP A 113 2.19 5.65 6.02
CA ASP A 113 0.81 5.99 6.44
C ASP A 113 0.73 6.34 7.92
N THR A 114 1.54 5.65 8.74
CA THR A 114 1.59 5.90 10.18
C THR A 114 2.53 7.04 10.56
N VAL A 115 3.21 7.67 9.60
CA VAL A 115 4.19 8.76 9.81
C VAL A 115 5.23 8.35 10.87
N GLY A 116 5.88 7.20 10.66
CA GLY A 116 6.82 6.65 11.64
C GLY A 116 6.19 6.44 13.01
N PHE A 117 4.95 5.95 13.05
CA PHE A 117 4.11 5.76 14.24
C PHE A 117 3.55 7.04 14.90
N ALA A 118 3.81 8.23 14.37
CA ALA A 118 3.32 9.49 14.93
C ALA A 118 1.84 9.79 14.58
N SER A 119 1.31 9.17 13.52
CA SER A 119 -0.08 9.34 13.10
C SER A 119 -1.07 8.82 14.16
N PRO A 120 -2.19 9.52 14.42
CA PRO A 120 -3.24 9.02 15.30
C PRO A 120 -3.96 7.78 14.76
N THR A 121 -3.79 7.45 13.47
CA THR A 121 -4.33 6.22 12.87
C THR A 121 -3.49 4.98 13.21
N CYS A 122 -2.26 5.16 13.71
CA CYS A 122 -1.37 4.06 14.03
C CYS A 122 -1.92 3.21 15.19
N THR A 123 -2.04 1.91 14.96
CA THR A 123 -2.52 0.94 15.94
C THR A 123 -1.40 0.01 16.41
N GLN A 124 -1.68 -0.80 17.43
CA GLN A 124 -0.75 -1.84 17.86
C GLN A 124 -0.48 -2.87 16.75
N LYS A 125 -1.48 -3.19 15.92
CA LYS A 125 -1.31 -4.14 14.81
C LYS A 125 -0.32 -3.65 13.76
N ASP A 126 -0.26 -2.33 13.53
CA ASP A 126 0.72 -1.74 12.62
C ASP A 126 2.14 -1.88 13.18
N LYS A 127 2.32 -1.65 14.49
CA LYS A 127 3.61 -1.81 15.18
C LYS A 127 4.08 -3.26 15.18
N ASP A 128 3.17 -4.21 15.45
CA ASP A 128 3.47 -5.64 15.45
C ASP A 128 3.86 -6.11 14.03
N ALA A 129 3.15 -5.63 13.00
CA ALA A 129 3.47 -5.91 11.60
C ALA A 129 4.84 -5.33 11.22
N VAL A 130 5.14 -4.08 11.60
CA VAL A 130 6.47 -3.47 11.36
C VAL A 130 7.58 -4.26 12.04
N GLU A 131 7.41 -4.69 13.29
CA GLU A 131 8.44 -5.48 13.99
C GLU A 131 8.73 -6.81 13.26
N ALA A 132 7.69 -7.48 12.78
CA ALA A 132 7.83 -8.73 12.02
C ALA A 132 8.45 -8.49 10.63
N LEU A 133 7.96 -7.48 9.91
CA LEU A 133 8.42 -7.15 8.56
C LEU A 133 9.86 -6.64 8.56
N ALA A 134 10.29 -5.88 9.57
CA ALA A 134 11.68 -5.42 9.69
C ALA A 134 12.67 -6.59 9.79
N LYS A 135 12.30 -7.67 10.48
CA LYS A 135 13.11 -8.89 10.56
C LYS A 135 13.21 -9.58 9.20
N ILE A 136 12.10 -9.69 8.46
CA ILE A 136 12.05 -10.31 7.12
C ILE A 136 12.79 -9.44 6.08
N ALA A 137 12.67 -8.12 6.19
CA ALA A 137 13.34 -7.14 5.35
C ALA A 137 14.84 -6.99 5.67
N GLU A 138 15.31 -7.61 6.77
CA GLU A 138 16.68 -7.48 7.29
C GLU A 138 17.08 -6.02 7.57
N VAL A 139 16.15 -5.25 8.15
CA VAL A 139 16.39 -3.87 8.60
C VAL A 139 16.89 -3.89 10.05
N GLU A 140 18.18 -3.65 10.25
CA GLU A 140 18.80 -3.67 11.59
C GLU A 140 18.55 -2.37 12.40
N ASP A 141 18.49 -1.22 11.72
CA ASP A 141 18.28 0.10 12.33
C ASP A 141 16.97 0.71 11.81
N LEU A 142 15.88 0.43 12.53
CA LEU A 142 14.54 0.90 12.19
C LEU A 142 14.42 2.43 12.30
N ASP A 143 15.10 3.06 13.25
CA ASP A 143 15.04 4.51 13.43
C ASP A 143 15.72 5.22 12.25
N ALA A 144 16.87 4.73 11.80
CA ALA A 144 17.53 5.24 10.60
C ALA A 144 16.68 5.01 9.34
N PHE A 145 16.02 3.85 9.24
CA PHE A 145 15.12 3.54 8.13
C PHE A 145 13.94 4.51 8.07
N ILE A 146 13.23 4.72 9.19
CA ILE A 146 12.12 5.67 9.31
C ILE A 146 12.59 7.08 8.92
N LYS A 147 13.74 7.50 9.42
CA LYS A 147 14.28 8.83 9.11
C LYS A 147 14.56 9.00 7.62
N ALA A 148 15.16 8.00 6.96
CA ALA A 148 15.43 8.05 5.52
C ALA A 148 14.12 8.14 4.72
N LEU A 149 13.12 7.35 5.07
CA LEU A 149 11.80 7.36 4.44
C LEU A 149 11.11 8.73 4.58
N LEU A 150 11.08 9.31 5.78
CA LEU A 150 10.46 10.61 6.03
C LEU A 150 11.19 11.77 5.33
N ILE A 151 12.51 11.66 5.16
CA ILE A 151 13.28 12.61 4.33
C ILE A 151 12.85 12.50 2.87
N ALA A 152 12.76 11.28 2.32
CA ALA A 152 12.32 11.08 0.93
C ALA A 152 10.89 11.59 0.70
N LYS A 153 10.00 11.48 1.69
CA LYS A 153 8.62 12.01 1.65
C LYS A 153 8.54 13.53 1.58
N THR A 154 9.49 14.24 2.18
CA THR A 154 9.49 15.71 2.28
C THR A 154 10.33 16.39 1.19
N ASP A 155 10.97 15.62 0.32
CA ASP A 155 11.84 16.14 -0.72
C ASP A 155 11.04 16.64 -1.94
N ILE A 156 10.86 17.96 -1.99
CA ILE A 156 10.06 18.67 -3.01
C ILE A 156 10.84 19.10 -4.27
N GLU A 157 12.11 18.74 -4.44
CA GLU A 157 12.80 19.06 -5.69
C GLU A 157 12.04 18.44 -6.90
N GLY A 158 11.83 19.20 -7.98
CA GLY A 158 11.13 18.70 -9.16
C GLY A 158 9.59 18.79 -9.16
N TYR A 159 8.95 19.26 -8.08
CA TYR A 159 7.58 19.77 -8.20
C TYR A 159 7.61 21.06 -9.02
N PRO A 160 6.77 21.23 -10.07
CA PRO A 160 6.58 22.54 -10.67
C PRO A 160 6.09 23.47 -9.56
N GLN A 161 6.82 24.55 -9.31
CA GLN A 161 6.29 25.63 -8.48
C GLN A 161 4.96 26.05 -9.10
N LEU A 162 3.88 25.94 -8.34
CA LEU A 162 2.61 26.55 -8.71
C LEU A 162 2.88 28.07 -8.80
N SER A 163 3.06 28.54 -10.03
CA SER A 163 3.08 29.96 -10.40
C SER A 163 1.65 30.48 -10.54
#